data_AF-A0A3D4NX49-F1
#
_entry.id   AF-A0A3D4NX49-F1
#
_cell.length_a   1.000
_cell.length_b   1.000
_cell.length_c   1.000
_cell.angle_alpha   90.00
_cell.angle_beta   90.00
_cell.angle_gamma   90.00
#
_symmetry.space_group_name_H-M   'P 1'
#
loop_
_entity.id
_entity.type
_entity.pdbx_description
1 polymer ?
#
loop_
_entity_poly.entity_id
_entity_poly.type
_entity_poly.pdbx_seq_one_letter_code
_entity_poly.pdbx_strand_id
1 'polypeptide(L)' 'MKKKIGTVIDDALLAGAKQRAALERRPLAGLIEDALNGYLESAPMREDALRALAKFTAHGGLLPPEEIDEILDEDMLAP' A
#
# COMPACT_ATOMS: atom_id res chain seq x y z
N MET A 1 -15.06 5.54 -19.05
CA MET A 1 -16.19 4.73 -19.55
C MET A 1 -16.28 3.45 -18.72
N LYS A 2 -17.46 3.02 -18.26
CA LYS A 2 -17.60 1.81 -17.41
C LYS A 2 -17.75 0.55 -18.27
N LYS A 3 -17.14 -0.56 -17.82
CA LYS A 3 -17.27 -1.90 -18.42
C LYS A 3 -17.95 -2.83 -17.41
N LYS A 4 -18.88 -3.67 -17.86
CA LYS A 4 -19.56 -4.65 -17.00
C LYS A 4 -18.75 -5.94 -17.00
N ILE A 5 -18.43 -6.44 -15.81
CA ILE A 5 -17.69 -7.69 -15.61
C ILE A 5 -18.57 -8.61 -14.76
N GLY A 6 -18.76 -9.85 -15.19
CA GLY A 6 -19.34 -10.91 -14.37
C GLY A 6 -18.25 -11.61 -13.58
N THR A 7 -18.49 -11.93 -12.32
CA THR A 7 -17.54 -12.64 -11.46
C THR A 7 -18.30 -13.51 -10.44
N VAL A 8 -17.58 -14.44 -9.81
CA VAL A 8 -18.08 -15.25 -8.70
C VAL A 8 -17.52 -14.66 -7.41
N ILE A 9 -18.38 -14.46 -6.41
CA ILE A 9 -18.03 -13.93 -5.10
C ILE A 9 -18.64 -14.87 -4.06
N ASP A 10 -17.89 -15.11 -2.99
CA ASP A 10 -18.41 -15.82 -1.81
C ASP A 10 -19.66 -15.14 -1.24
N ASP A 11 -20.66 -15.94 -0.87
CA ASP A 11 -21.96 -15.45 -0.43
C ASP A 11 -21.88 -14.65 0.88
N ALA A 12 -21.02 -15.05 1.82
CA ALA A 12 -20.84 -14.33 3.07
C ALA A 12 -20.17 -12.98 2.84
N LEU A 13 -19.16 -12.95 1.95
CA LEU A 13 -18.53 -11.70 1.52
C LEU A 13 -19.52 -10.76 0.82
N LEU A 14 -20.36 -11.28 -0.07
CA LEU A 14 -21.40 -10.50 -0.75
C LEU A 14 -22.43 -9.95 0.25
N ALA A 15 -22.83 -10.74 1.24
CA ALA A 15 -23.75 -10.30 2.29
C ALA A 15 -23.16 -9.14 3.11
N GLY A 16 -21.90 -9.25 3.53
CA GLY A 16 -21.19 -8.17 4.23
C GLY A 16 -21.07 -6.90 3.38
N ALA A 17 -20.73 -7.03 2.10
CA ALA A 17 -20.63 -5.90 1.18
C ALA A 17 -21.99 -5.19 0.99
N LYS A 18 -23.09 -5.94 0.88
CA LYS A 18 -24.45 -5.38 0.81
C LYS A 18 -24.83 -4.63 2.09
N GLN A 19 -24.56 -5.21 3.25
CA GLN A 19 -24.83 -4.55 4.54
C GLN A 19 -24.06 -3.24 4.65
N ARG A 20 -22.77 -3.24 4.29
CA ARG A 20 -21.94 -2.03 4.31
C ARG A 20 -22.45 -0.96 3.34
N ALA A 21 -22.82 -1.35 2.11
CA ALA A 21 -23.41 -0.44 1.13
C ALA A 21 -24.70 0.21 1.63
N ALA A 22 -25.55 -0.55 2.34
CA ALA A 22 -26.77 -0.05 2.95
C ALA A 22 -26.49 0.95 4.08
N LEU A 23 -25.53 0.65 4.97
CA LEU A 23 -25.12 1.55 6.05
C LEU A 23 -24.55 2.87 5.51
N GLU A 24 -23.73 2.81 4.47
CA GLU A 24 -23.12 3.97 3.81
C GLU A 24 -24.07 4.68 2.83
N ARG A 25 -25.32 4.20 2.68
CA ARG A 25 -26.34 4.73 1.75
C ARG A 25 -25.81 4.92 0.33
N ARG A 26 -25.00 3.97 -0.16
CA ARG A 26 -24.37 4.06 -1.48
C ARG A 26 -24.53 2.79 -2.31
N PRO A 27 -24.38 2.86 -3.64
CA PRO A 27 -24.49 1.69 -4.49
C PRO A 27 -23.38 0.66 -4.23
N LEU A 28 -23.74 -0.63 -4.19
CA LEU A 28 -22.79 -1.74 -4.04
C LEU A 28 -21.68 -1.72 -5.10
N ALA A 29 -22.02 -1.35 -6.34
CA ALA A 29 -21.04 -1.23 -7.43
C ALA A 29 -19.94 -0.21 -7.10
N GLY A 30 -20.28 0.91 -6.47
CA GLY A 30 -19.29 1.91 -6.07
C GLY A 30 -18.41 1.41 -4.93
N LEU A 31 -18.97 0.67 -3.98
CA LEU A 31 -18.20 0.05 -2.90
C LEU A 31 -17.19 -0.99 -3.44
N ILE A 32 -17.61 -1.80 -4.41
CA ILE A 32 -16.73 -2.78 -5.05
C ILE A 32 -15.64 -2.09 -5.89
N GLU A 33 -15.99 -1.00 -6.61
CA GLU A 33 -15.04 -0.21 -7.39
C GLU A 33 -13.95 0.40 -6.48
N ASP A 34 -14.32 0.98 -5.35
CA ASP A 34 -13.38 1.53 -4.37
C ASP A 34 -12.49 0.44 -3.74
N ALA A 35 -13.07 -0.73 -3.42
CA ALA A 35 -12.29 -1.85 -2.88
C ALA A 35 -11.25 -2.37 -3.88
N LEU A 36 -11.60 -2.43 -5.17
CA LEU A 36 -10.68 -2.81 -6.24
C LEU A 36 -9.57 -1.78 -6.42
N ASN A 37 -9.90 -0.48 -6.43
CA ASN A 37 -8.91 0.59 -6.49
C ASN A 37 -7.96 0.51 -5.29
N GLY A 38 -8.50 0.38 -4.08
CA GLY A 38 -7.72 0.22 -2.87
C GLY A 38 -6.82 -1.01 -2.92
N TYR A 39 -7.29 -2.15 -3.45
CA TYR A 39 -6.46 -3.34 -3.63
C TYR A 39 -5.31 -3.11 -4.63
N LEU A 40 -5.58 -2.42 -5.73
CA LEU A 40 -4.58 -2.10 -6.75
C LEU A 40 -3.54 -1.08 -6.27
N GLU A 41 -3.96 -0.10 -5.45
CA GLU A 41 -3.09 0.92 -4.85
C GLU A 41 -2.28 0.39 -3.66
N SER A 42 -2.89 -0.49 -2.85
CA SER A 42 -2.26 -1.07 -1.65
C SER A 42 -1.39 -2.28 -1.94
N ALA A 43 -1.45 -2.84 -3.14
CA ALA A 43 -0.36 -3.67 -3.63
C ALA A 43 0.86 -2.74 -3.73
N PRO A 44 1.89 -2.82 -2.85
CA PRO A 44 3.15 -2.22 -3.20
C PRO A 44 3.49 -2.83 -4.54
N MET A 45 3.57 -2.02 -5.61
CA MET A 45 4.02 -2.55 -6.89
C MET A 45 5.30 -3.27 -6.53
N ARG A 46 5.33 -4.60 -6.71
CA ARG A 46 6.50 -5.42 -6.34
C ARG A 46 7.78 -4.78 -6.88
N GLU A 47 7.64 -4.11 -8.03
CA GLU A 47 8.62 -3.24 -8.67
C GLU A 47 9.10 -2.06 -7.82
N ASP A 48 8.24 -1.35 -7.10
CA ASP A 48 8.63 -0.28 -6.18
C ASP A 48 9.42 -0.80 -4.98
N ALA A 49 8.98 -1.91 -4.38
CA ALA A 49 9.71 -2.55 -3.29
C ALA A 49 11.08 -3.08 -3.77
N LEU A 50 11.12 -3.70 -4.95
CA LEU A 50 12.38 -4.16 -5.57
C LEU A 50 13.27 -3.00 -5.99
N ARG A 51 12.71 -1.88 -6.46
CA ARG A 51 13.44 -0.66 -6.81
C ARG A 51 14.02 0.01 -5.57
N ALA A 52 13.27 0.07 -4.48
CA ALA A 52 13.75 0.57 -3.19
C ALA A 52 14.90 -0.31 -2.65
N LEU A 53 14.74 -1.64 -2.70
CA LEU A 53 15.79 -2.59 -2.32
C LEU A 53 17.04 -2.44 -3.20
N ALA A 54 16.88 -2.30 -4.53
CA ALA A 54 17.99 -2.10 -5.45
C ALA A 54 18.72 -0.78 -5.18
N LYS A 55 18.00 0.31 -4.90
CA LYS A 55 18.62 1.60 -4.51
C LYS A 55 19.39 1.49 -3.19
N PHE A 56 18.77 0.87 -2.18
CA PHE A 56 19.39 0.68 -0.87
C PHE A 56 20.66 -0.18 -0.95
N THR A 57 20.61 -1.28 -1.70
CA THR A 57 21.75 -2.20 -1.86
C THR A 57 22.80 -1.72 -2.87
N ALA A 58 22.44 -0.84 -3.82
CA ALA A 58 23.39 -0.23 -4.75
C ALA A 58 24.28 0.83 -4.08
N HIS A 59 23.88 1.37 -2.94
CA HIS A 59 24.76 2.17 -2.09
C HIS A 59 25.51 1.22 -1.16
N GLY A 60 26.56 0.60 -1.72
CA GLY A 60 27.53 -0.19 -0.97
C GLY A 60 28.39 0.72 -0.10
N GLY A 61 27.82 1.20 1.00
CA GLY A 61 28.53 1.82 2.10
C GLY A 61 28.11 1.11 3.37
N LEU A 62 28.84 0.06 3.75
CA LEU A 62 28.90 -0.30 5.16
C LEU A 62 29.59 0.88 5.82
N LEU A 63 28.82 1.84 6.33
CA LEU A 63 29.36 2.89 7.19
C LEU A 63 30.10 2.17 8.32
N PRO A 64 31.39 2.41 8.49
CA PRO A 64 32.10 1.87 9.63
C PRO A 64 31.47 2.47 10.91
N PRO A 65 31.47 1.76 12.05
CA PRO A 65 30.77 2.19 13.26
C PRO A 65 31.08 3.63 13.67
N GLU A 66 32.30 4.11 13.40
CA GLU A 66 32.74 5.47 13.71
C GLU A 66 31.98 6.54 12.90
N GLU A 67 31.64 6.28 11.63
CA GLU A 67 30.85 7.21 10.81
C GLU A 67 29.36 7.19 11.20
N ILE A 68 28.88 6.08 11.78
CA ILE A 68 27.52 6.00 12.32
C ILE A 68 27.40 6.85 13.59
N ASP A 69 28.40 6.78 14.46
CA ASP A 69 28.45 7.57 15.70
C ASP A 69 28.55 9.08 15.40
N GLU A 70 29.35 9.49 14.40
CA GLU A 70 29.41 10.90 13.95
C GLU A 70 28.05 11.42 13.45
N ILE A 71 27.34 10.64 12.63
CA ILE A 71 26.01 11.03 12.13
C ILE A 71 24.99 11.16 13.27
N LEU A 72 25.05 10.27 14.27
CA LEU A 72 24.15 10.30 15.43
C LEU A 72 24.43 11.50 16.36
N ASP A 73 25.69 11.89 16.49
CA ASP A 73 26.10 13.07 17.28
C ASP A 73 25.72 14.39 16.57
N GLU A 74 25.77 14.45 15.23
CA GLU A 74 25.28 15.59 14.45
C GLU A 74 23.77 15.84 14.65
N ASP A 75 22.95 14.78 14.73
CA ASP A 75 21.51 14.87 14.98
C ASP A 75 21.18 15.34 16.42
N MET A 76 22.06 15.13 17.40
CA MET A 76 21.89 15.64 18.76
C MET A 76 22.29 17.11 18.93
N LEU A 77 23.03 17.68 17.96
CA LEU A 77 23.49 19.07 17.96
C LEU A 77 22.66 19.99 17.05
N ALA A 78 21.72 19.43 16.29
CA ALA A 78 20.69 20.20 15.60
C ALA A 78 19.64 20.71 16.63
N PRO A 79 19.41 22.04 16.74
CA PRO A 79 18.48 22.62 17.71
C PRO A 79 17.00 22.30 17.44
#